data_AF-A0A523X5J5-F1
#
_entry.id   AF-A0A523X5J5-F1
#
_cell.length_a   1.000
_cell.length_b   1.000
_cell.length_c   1.000
_cell.angle_alpha   90.00
_cell.angle_beta   90.00
_cell.angle_gamma   90.00
#
_symmetry.space_group_name_H-M   'P 1'
#
loop_
_entity.id
_entity.type
_entity.pdbx_description
1 polymer ?
#
loop_
_entity_poly.entity_id
_entity_poly.type
_entity_poly.pdbx_seq_one_letter_code
_entity_poly.pdbx_strand_id
1 'polypeptide(L)'
;MAPTIAPIIIYILSFFTPFIITLVGLPLHIRLMHKRGISGVDVHKEEKPKVAERGGIVILIAIVLSSVLMIILVNDPELRLSIGIFCITVT
;
A
#
# COMPACT_ATOMS: atom_id res chain seq x y z
N MET A 1 30.70 -6.76 13.10
CA MET A 1 30.29 -6.69 11.68
C MET A 1 28.80 -6.97 11.44
N ALA A 2 28.04 -7.51 12.41
CA ALA A 2 26.59 -7.69 12.31
C ALA A 2 25.67 -6.45 12.49
N PRO A 3 26.06 -5.32 13.11
CA PRO A 3 25.08 -4.29 13.50
C PRO A 3 24.54 -3.45 12.34
N THR A 4 25.21 -3.44 11.18
CA THR A 4 24.82 -2.61 10.02
C THR A 4 23.89 -3.32 9.04
N ILE A 5 23.81 -4.66 9.04
CA ILE A 5 23.03 -5.41 8.04
C ILE A 5 21.54 -5.39 8.37
N ALA A 6 21.18 -5.54 9.64
CA ALA A 6 19.78 -5.53 10.10
C ALA A 6 19.00 -4.26 9.72
N PRO A 7 19.50 -3.02 9.92
CA PRO A 7 18.77 -1.81 9.53
C PRO A 7 18.62 -1.69 8.00
N ILE A 8 19.61 -2.12 7.22
CA ILE A 8 19.53 -2.11 5.75
C ILE A 8 18.39 -3.02 5.28
N ILE A 9 18.26 -4.21 5.85
CA ILE A 9 17.17 -5.13 5.52
C ILE A 9 15.81 -4.49 5.82
N ILE A 10 15.67 -3.81 6.97
CA ILE A 10 14.42 -3.13 7.34
C ILE A 10 14.06 -2.03 6.33
N TYR A 11 15.03 -1.24 5.86
CA TYR A 11 14.77 -0.22 4.84
C TYR A 11 14.40 -0.80 3.47
N ILE A 12 15.02 -1.91 3.08
CA ILE A 12 14.63 -2.62 1.87
C ILE A 12 13.19 -3.11 2.01
N LEU A 13 12.85 -3.74 3.14
CA LEU A 13 11.49 -4.22 3.39
C LEU A 13 10.46 -3.08 3.45
N SER A 14 10.79 -1.93 4.04
CA SER A 14 9.88 -0.79 4.14
C SER A 14 9.51 -0.22 2.76
N PHE A 15 10.43 -0.26 1.80
CA PHE A 15 10.17 0.14 0.42
C PHE A 15 9.41 -0.92 -0.37
N PHE A 16 9.90 -2.17 -0.38
CA PHE A 16 9.36 -3.20 -1.27
C PHE A 16 8.00 -3.74 -0.80
N THR A 17 7.70 -3.74 0.50
CA THR A 17 6.43 -4.27 1.02
C THR A 17 5.21 -3.53 0.46
N PRO A 18 5.05 -2.19 0.63
CA PRO A 18 3.90 -1.49 0.08
C PRO A 18 3.89 -1.49 -1.45
N PHE A 19 5.06 -1.50 -2.09
CA PHE A 19 5.17 -1.60 -3.55
C PHE A 19 4.59 -2.92 -4.06
N ILE A 20 4.99 -4.07 -3.49
CA ILE A 20 4.50 -5.38 -3.88
C ILE A 20 3.00 -5.53 -3.59
N ILE A 21 2.54 -5.07 -2.42
CA ILE A 21 1.11 -5.10 -2.06
C ILE A 21 0.30 -4.31 -3.08
N THR A 22 0.77 -3.13 -3.49
CA THR A 22 0.08 -2.30 -4.48
C THR A 22 0.13 -2.93 -5.88
N LEU A 23 1.30 -3.42 -6.30
CA LEU A 23 1.54 -4.03 -7.60
C LEU A 23 0.62 -5.24 -7.83
N VAL A 24 0.41 -6.06 -6.80
CA VAL A 24 -0.45 -7.24 -6.86
C VAL A 24 -1.91 -6.90 -6.55
N GLY A 25 -2.14 -6.06 -5.55
CA GLY A 25 -3.48 -5.70 -5.07
C GLY A 25 -4.28 -4.86 -6.07
N LEU A 26 -3.62 -3.98 -6.82
CA LEU A 26 -4.31 -3.07 -7.75
C LEU A 26 -4.95 -3.82 -8.93
N PRO A 27 -4.26 -4.73 -9.65
CA PRO A 27 -4.89 -5.56 -10.69
C PRO A 27 -6.03 -6.42 -10.16
N LEU A 28 -5.89 -7.00 -8.96
CA LEU A 28 -6.94 -7.79 -8.32
C LEU A 28 -8.18 -6.94 -8.02
N HIS A 29 -7.96 -5.75 -7.46
CA HIS A 29 -9.01 -4.80 -7.16
C HIS A 29 -9.73 -4.33 -8.43
N ILE A 30 -9.00 -3.97 -9.49
CA ILE A 30 -9.56 -3.57 -10.78
C ILE A 30 -10.49 -4.67 -11.32
N ARG A 31 -10.03 -5.93 -11.34
CA ARG A 31 -10.86 -7.08 -11.77
C ARG A 31 -12.11 -7.24 -10.90
N LEU A 32 -11.99 -7.07 -9.58
CA LEU A 32 -13.11 -7.18 -8.65
C LEU A 32 -14.14 -6.06 -8.86
N MET A 33 -13.68 -4.83 -9.05
CA MET A 33 -14.54 -3.67 -9.27
C MET A 33 -15.32 -3.81 -10.58
N HIS A 34 -14.67 -4.22 -11.67
CA HIS A 34 -15.37 -4.54 -12.92
C HIS A 34 -16.41 -5.65 -12.76
N LYS A 35 -16.07 -6.74 -12.04
CA LYS A 35 -17.03 -7.82 -11.74
C LYS A 35 -18.23 -7.36 -10.94
N ARG A 36 -18.06 -6.35 -10.08
CA ARG A 36 -19.13 -5.76 -9.26
C ARG A 36 -19.88 -4.62 -9.96
N GLY A 37 -19.51 -4.27 -11.19
CA GLY A 37 -20.08 -3.12 -11.91
C GLY A 37 -19.67 -1.75 -11.34
N ILE A 38 -18.67 -1.70 -10.47
CA ILE A 38 -18.16 -0.47 -9.84
C ILE A 38 -17.09 0.12 -10.76
N SER A 39 -17.53 0.78 -11.83
CA SER A 39 -16.64 1.38 -12.82
C SER A 39 -17.28 2.62 -13.44
N GLY A 40 -16.47 3.64 -13.68
CA GLY A 40 -16.87 4.89 -14.33
C GLY A 40 -16.42 4.93 -15.79
N VAL A 41 -17.13 5.67 -16.63
CA VAL A 41 -16.71 5.91 -18.01
C VAL A 41 -15.68 7.03 -18.02
N ASP A 42 -14.51 6.78 -18.61
CA ASP A 42 -13.50 7.80 -18.84
C ASP A 42 -13.94 8.67 -20.04
N VAL A 43 -14.64 9.77 -19.74
CA VAL A 43 -15.26 10.66 -20.73
C VAL A 43 -14.27 11.42 -21.60
N HIS A 44 -13.00 11.49 -21.19
CA HIS A 44 -11.96 12.22 -21.91
C HIS A 44 -11.28 11.39 -23.00
N LYS A 45 -11.65 10.12 -23.15
CA LYS A 45 -11.14 9.22 -24.19
C LYS A 45 -12.21 8.91 -25.23
N GLU A 46 -11.83 8.85 -26.50
CA GLU A 46 -12.76 8.64 -27.62
C GLU A 46 -13.51 7.31 -27.49
N GLU A 47 -12.80 6.26 -27.08
CA GLU A 47 -13.32 4.92 -26.87
C GLU A 47 -14.19 4.78 -25.61
N LYS A 48 -14.27 5.82 -24.78
CA LYS A 48 -15.09 5.90 -23.55
C LYS A 48 -14.98 4.62 -22.71
N PRO A 49 -13.75 4.18 -22.36
CA PRO A 49 -13.57 2.91 -21.68
C PRO A 49 -14.16 2.97 -20.27
N LYS A 50 -14.68 1.83 -19.79
CA LYS A 50 -15.05 1.66 -18.39
C LYS A 50 -13.78 1.42 -17.57
N VAL A 51 -13.54 2.23 -16.56
CA VAL A 51 -12.38 2.14 -15.66
C VAL A 51 -12.86 1.88 -14.24
N ALA A 52 -12.20 0.97 -13.52
CA ALA A 52 -12.52 0.69 -12.13
C ALA A 52 -12.41 1.96 -11.26
N GLU A 53 -13.43 2.22 -10.44
CA GLU A 53 -13.40 3.34 -9.50
C GLU A 53 -12.71 2.97 -8.18
N ARG A 54 -12.38 3.98 -7.38
CA ARG A 54 -11.92 3.84 -5.97
C ARG A 54 -10.57 3.12 -5.77
N GLY A 55 -9.65 3.22 -6.74
CA GLY A 55 -8.31 2.62 -6.63
C GLY A 55 -7.50 3.01 -5.38
N GLY A 56 -7.79 4.17 -4.78
CA GLY A 56 -7.14 4.63 -3.54
C GLY A 56 -7.26 3.66 -2.35
N ILE A 57 -8.31 2.82 -2.31
CA ILE A 57 -8.47 1.84 -1.22
C ILE A 57 -7.31 0.82 -1.17
N VAL A 58 -6.75 0.47 -2.33
CA VAL A 58 -5.60 -0.45 -2.40
C VAL A 58 -4.37 0.21 -1.79
N ILE A 59 -4.19 1.51 -2.02
CA ILE A 59 -3.08 2.29 -1.48
C ILE A 59 -3.20 2.37 0.04
N LEU A 60 -4.40 2.66 0.58
CA LEU A 60 -4.63 2.67 2.03
C LEU A 60 -4.34 1.31 2.67
N ILE A 61 -4.82 0.22 2.05
CA ILE A 61 -4.52 -1.14 2.52
C ILE A 61 -3.00 -1.40 2.51
N ALA A 62 -2.29 -1.00 1.46
CA ALA A 62 -0.85 -1.17 1.37
C ALA A 62 -0.11 -0.39 2.48
N ILE A 63 -0.53 0.85 2.76
CA ILE A 63 0.03 1.68 3.83
C ILE A 63 -0.21 1.04 5.21
N VAL A 64 -1.45 0.60 5.50
CA VAL A 64 -1.78 -0.02 6.78
C VAL A 64 -1.01 -1.32 6.99
N LEU A 65 -1.03 -2.23 6.02
CA LEU A 65 -0.37 -3.53 6.14
C LEU A 65 1.16 -3.39 6.28
N SER A 66 1.77 -2.48 5.50
CA SER A 66 3.21 -2.22 5.62
C SER A 66 3.57 -1.54 6.94
N SER A 67 2.76 -0.58 7.42
CA SER A 67 3.00 0.10 8.71
C SER A 67 2.90 -0.88 9.87
N VAL A 68 1.89 -1.76 9.88
CA VAL A 68 1.75 -2.83 10.88
C VAL A 68 2.95 -3.76 10.86
N LEU A 69 3.42 -4.18 9.68
CA LEU A 69 4.61 -5.02 9.56
C LEU A 69 5.86 -4.30 10.14
N MET A 70 6.06 -3.03 9.83
CA MET A 70 7.21 -2.26 10.33
C MET A 70 7.16 -2.06 11.85
N ILE A 71 5.98 -1.85 12.44
CA ILE A 71 5.82 -1.75 13.90
C ILE A 71 6.25 -3.03 14.63
N ILE A 72 6.09 -4.20 13.98
CA ILE A 72 6.49 -5.51 14.51
C ILE A 72 8.01 -5.73 14.35
N LEU A 73 8.60 -5.30 13.23
CA LEU A 73 10.00 -5.58 12.90
C LEU A 73 11.00 -4.59 13.51
N VAL A 74 10.59 -3.33 13.69
CA VAL A 74 11.44 -2.29 14.27
C VAL A 74 11.44 -2.44 15.79
N ASN A 75 12.63 -2.46 16.41
CA ASN A 75 12.76 -2.52 17.87
C ASN A 75 12.85 -1.13 18.53
N ASP A 76 13.19 -0.10 17.76
CA ASP A 76 13.28 1.28 18.24
C ASP A 76 11.90 1.82 18.65
N PRO A 77 11.69 2.19 19.93
CA PRO A 77 10.38 2.60 20.43
C PRO A 77 9.89 3.93 19.86
N GLU A 78 10.79 4.88 19.58
CA GLU A 78 10.42 6.19 19.02
C GLU A 78 9.95 6.02 17.58
N LEU A 79 10.69 5.27 16.77
CA LEU A 79 10.33 4.99 15.38
C LEU A 79 9.04 4.19 15.27
N ARG A 80 8.81 3.20 16.15
CA ARG A 80 7.53 2.45 16.20
C ARG A 80 6.35 3.38 16.49
N LEU A 81 6.51 4.31 17.43
CA LEU A 81 5.47 5.28 17.77
C LEU A 81 5.19 6.21 16.59
N SER A 82 6.23 6.73 15.93
CA SER A 82 6.07 7.58 14.73
C SER A 82 5.31 6.86 13.61
N ILE A 83 5.64 5.59 13.34
CA ILE A 83 4.94 4.77 12.34
C ILE A 83 3.48 4.54 12.76
N GLY A 84 3.21 4.28 14.04
CA GLY A 84 1.85 4.14 14.57
C GLY A 84 1.00 5.40 14.38
N ILE A 85 1.55 6.57 14.70
CA ILE A 85 0.87 7.86 14.51
C ILE A 85 0.61 8.12 13.03
N PHE A 86 1.60 7.87 12.16
CA PHE A 86 1.44 7.99 10.72
C PHE A 86 0.31 7.09 10.19
N CYS A 87 0.30 5.83 10.61
CA CYS A 87 -0.72 4.87 10.21
C CYS A 87 -2.13 5.34 10.57
N ILE A 88 -2.33 5.92 11.77
CA ILE A 88 -3.64 6.42 12.22
C ILE A 88 -4.03 7.71 11.50
N THR A 89 -3.07 8.60 11.22
CA THR A 89 -3.35 9.90 10.60
C THR A 89 -3.72 9.77 9.12
N VAL A 90 -3.17 8.77 8.44
CA VAL A 90 -3.41 8.55 7.01
C VAL A 90 -4.71 7.80 6.73
N THR A 91 -5.24 7.06 7.71
CA THR A 91 -6.51 6.31 7.61
C THR A 91 -7.70 7.12 8.12
#